data_AF-A0A1Y2FFT6-F1
#
_entry.id   AF-A0A1Y2FFT6-F1
#
_cell.length_a   1.000
_cell.length_b   1.000
_cell.length_c   1.000
_cell.angle_alpha   90.00
_cell.angle_beta   90.00
_cell.angle_gamma   90.00
#
_symmetry.space_group_name_H-M   'P 1'
#
loop_
_entity.id
_entity.type
_entity.pdbx_description
1 polymer ?
#
loop_
_entity_poly.entity_id
_entity_poly.type
_entity_poly.pdbx_seq_one_letter_code
_entity_poly.pdbx_strand_id
1 'polypeptide(L)'
;MSIYDIKVNDRKGKEISLSDYKDKVLLIVNTATRCGNTKQYAYLEELYEKYHNKGFEILDFPCNQFGGQAPGTEDEIHEFCVLKYNTTFDQFQKIKVNGPNASPLFIFLKEKIQQDLDIGDIRWNFTKFLINKKGEVVARYPPKCTPDLFEDKIRELLNITKAKDETVEVKTENPKKLIKENSKANEADSEKKISITPRRTSARIANRIAKEMNKSENKINNKTAKRKRNN
;
A
#
# COMPACT_ATOMS: atom_id res chain seq x y z
N MET A 1 -0.06 12.46 -29.48
CA MET A 1 1.06 12.21 -28.56
C MET A 1 0.57 11.27 -27.47
N SER A 2 1.22 10.11 -27.36
CA SER A 2 1.04 9.12 -26.31
C SER A 2 2.14 9.28 -25.26
N ILE A 3 1.90 8.79 -24.04
CA ILE A 3 2.96 8.70 -23.03
C ILE A 3 4.15 7.86 -23.52
N TYR A 4 3.90 6.89 -24.41
CA TYR A 4 4.92 5.99 -24.94
C TYR A 4 5.84 6.64 -26.00
N ASP A 5 5.54 7.87 -26.42
CA ASP A 5 6.43 8.68 -27.27
C ASP A 5 7.48 9.45 -26.43
N ILE A 6 7.33 9.43 -25.10
CA ILE A 6 8.16 10.20 -24.17
C ILE A 6 9.35 9.37 -23.71
N LYS A 7 10.51 10.03 -23.68
CA LYS A 7 11.75 9.48 -23.14
C LYS A 7 12.14 10.18 -21.85
N VAL A 8 12.81 9.43 -20.98
CA VAL A 8 13.30 9.88 -19.68
C VAL A 8 14.67 9.28 -19.42
N ASN A 9 15.44 9.86 -18.50
CA ASN A 9 16.72 9.29 -18.09
C ASN A 9 16.53 8.42 -16.86
N ASP A 10 17.00 7.17 -16.93
CA ASP A 10 17.12 6.31 -15.76
C ASP A 10 18.08 6.90 -14.71
N ARG A 11 18.16 6.32 -13.52
CA ARG A 11 19.07 6.81 -12.45
C ARG A 11 20.51 7.05 -12.92
N LYS A 12 21.02 6.24 -13.85
CA LYS A 12 22.40 6.30 -14.35
C LYS A 12 22.57 7.26 -15.54
N GLY A 13 21.51 7.96 -15.93
CA GLY A 13 21.53 8.95 -16.99
C GLY A 13 21.36 8.37 -18.39
N LYS A 14 21.06 7.07 -18.51
CA LYS A 14 20.75 6.48 -19.80
C LYS A 14 19.32 6.85 -20.19
N GLU A 15 19.15 7.35 -21.40
CA GLU A 15 17.84 7.61 -21.97
C GLU A 15 17.10 6.28 -22.20
N ILE A 16 15.90 6.17 -21.64
CA ILE A 16 14.98 5.05 -21.85
C ILE A 16 13.63 5.57 -22.34
N SER A 17 12.90 4.70 -23.04
CA SER A 17 11.59 5.04 -23.58
C SER A 17 10.50 4.59 -22.61
N LEU A 18 9.48 5.41 -22.36
CA LEU A 18 8.32 4.96 -21.58
C LEU A 18 7.54 3.85 -22.29
N SER A 19 7.79 3.60 -23.58
CA SER A 19 7.27 2.42 -24.28
C SER A 19 7.70 1.09 -23.67
N ASP A 20 8.78 1.07 -22.89
CA ASP A 20 9.27 -0.13 -22.20
C ASP A 20 8.30 -0.59 -21.10
N TYR A 21 7.38 0.30 -20.69
CA TYR A 21 6.32 0.04 -19.72
C TYR A 21 4.94 -0.17 -20.36
N LYS A 22 4.87 -0.44 -21.67
CA LYS A 22 3.61 -0.76 -22.36
C LYS A 22 2.89 -1.94 -21.70
N ASP A 23 1.56 -1.91 -21.79
CA ASP A 23 0.64 -2.92 -21.26
C ASP A 23 0.64 -3.07 -19.73
N LYS A 24 1.36 -2.19 -19.01
CA LYS A 24 1.37 -2.11 -17.55
C LYS A 24 0.52 -0.94 -17.05
N VAL A 25 0.01 -1.07 -15.84
CA VAL A 25 -0.59 0.04 -15.09
C VAL A 25 0.53 0.80 -14.39
N LEU A 26 0.63 2.11 -14.60
CA LEU A 26 1.73 2.91 -14.05
C LEU A 26 1.24 3.88 -13.00
N LEU A 27 1.96 3.98 -11.89
CA LEU A 27 1.84 5.07 -10.94
C LEU A 27 3.11 5.94 -11.03
N ILE A 28 2.98 7.11 -11.64
CA ILE A 28 4.08 8.07 -11.79
C ILE A 28 4.04 9.05 -10.63
N VAL A 29 5.14 9.21 -9.90
CA VAL A 29 5.20 10.01 -8.67
C VAL A 29 6.37 10.99 -8.70
N ASN A 30 6.12 12.27 -8.38
CA ASN A 30 7.23 13.19 -8.08
C ASN A 30 7.60 13.12 -6.60
N THR A 31 8.85 12.89 -6.26
CA THR A 31 9.24 12.58 -4.87
C THR A 31 10.33 13.47 -4.31
N ALA A 32 10.54 13.36 -3.00
CA ALA A 32 11.57 14.04 -2.25
C ALA A 32 11.93 13.27 -0.96
N THR A 33 13.19 13.39 -0.52
CA THR A 33 13.74 12.65 0.63
C THR A 33 13.68 13.43 1.95
N ARG A 34 13.49 14.75 1.90
CA ARG A 34 13.40 15.65 3.08
C ARG A 34 12.02 16.30 3.22
N CYS A 35 10.96 15.56 2.93
CA CYS A 35 9.57 16.02 2.98
C CYS A 35 8.80 15.37 4.14
N GLY A 36 7.79 16.08 4.69
CA GLY A 36 6.83 15.48 5.64
C GLY A 36 6.08 14.27 5.05
N ASN A 37 5.97 14.21 3.72
CA ASN A 37 5.37 13.09 2.98
C ASN A 37 6.36 11.97 2.67
N THR A 38 7.65 12.05 3.03
CA THR A 38 8.63 11.02 2.65
C THR A 38 8.31 9.64 3.23
N LYS A 39 7.54 9.54 4.33
CA LYS A 39 7.05 8.25 4.85
C LYS A 39 6.14 7.49 3.88
N GLN A 40 5.62 8.15 2.84
CA GLN A 40 4.79 7.52 1.81
C GLN A 40 5.54 6.47 0.99
N TYR A 41 6.87 6.52 0.93
CA TYR A 41 7.69 5.47 0.32
C TYR A 41 7.36 4.07 0.86
N ALA A 42 7.08 3.95 2.16
CA ALA A 42 6.73 2.66 2.77
C ALA A 42 5.48 2.04 2.13
N TYR A 43 4.39 2.80 2.01
CA TYR A 43 3.18 2.24 1.42
C TYR A 43 3.27 2.11 -0.11
N LEU A 44 4.10 2.92 -0.77
CA LEU A 44 4.34 2.79 -2.21
C LEU A 44 5.03 1.45 -2.48
N GLU A 45 6.01 1.09 -1.64
CA GLU A 45 6.65 -0.22 -1.70
C GLU A 45 5.67 -1.35 -1.40
N GLU A 46 4.83 -1.24 -0.36
CA GLU A 46 3.80 -2.24 -0.06
C GLU A 46 2.83 -2.46 -1.25
N LEU A 47 2.42 -1.38 -1.93
CA LEU A 47 1.62 -1.47 -3.15
C LEU A 47 2.38 -2.14 -4.30
N TYR A 48 3.65 -1.79 -4.45
CA TYR A 48 4.51 -2.35 -5.48
C TYR A 48 4.67 -3.86 -5.28
N GLU A 49 5.09 -4.31 -4.10
CA GLU A 49 5.20 -5.74 -3.75
C GLU A 49 3.89 -6.50 -4.02
N LYS A 50 2.74 -5.89 -3.72
CA LYS A 50 1.42 -6.52 -3.88
C LYS A 50 0.99 -6.70 -5.34
N TYR A 51 1.40 -5.79 -6.23
CA TYR A 51 0.84 -5.70 -7.58
C TYR A 51 1.86 -5.78 -8.72
N HIS A 52 3.17 -5.67 -8.47
CA HIS A 52 4.16 -5.60 -9.55
C HIS A 52 4.12 -6.82 -10.48
N ASN A 53 4.06 -8.03 -9.90
CA ASN A 53 3.91 -9.29 -10.62
C ASN A 53 2.58 -9.43 -11.39
N LYS A 54 1.65 -8.47 -11.26
CA LYS A 54 0.35 -8.44 -11.93
C LYS A 54 0.29 -7.40 -13.05
N GLY A 55 1.43 -6.77 -13.37
CA GLY A 55 1.54 -5.74 -14.41
C GLY A 55 1.33 -4.32 -13.88
N PHE A 56 1.78 -4.04 -12.65
CA PHE A 56 1.80 -2.70 -12.07
C PHE A 56 3.24 -2.20 -11.94
N GLU A 57 3.50 -0.93 -12.23
CA GLU A 57 4.80 -0.31 -12.00
C GLU A 57 4.66 1.03 -11.32
N ILE A 58 5.62 1.35 -10.46
CA ILE A 58 5.79 2.70 -9.91
C ILE A 58 7.02 3.31 -10.57
N LEU A 59 6.86 4.53 -11.11
CA LEU A 59 7.98 5.28 -11.69
C LEU A 59 8.25 6.50 -10.81
N ASP A 60 9.38 6.49 -10.12
CA ASP A 60 9.78 7.51 -9.15
C ASP A 60 10.67 8.58 -9.77
N PHE A 61 10.17 9.82 -9.80
CA PHE A 61 10.88 10.99 -10.33
C PHE A 61 11.19 12.00 -9.22
N PRO A 62 12.41 12.00 -8.66
CA PRO A 62 12.82 13.00 -7.68
C PRO A 62 12.70 14.42 -8.24
N CYS A 63 12.23 15.37 -7.43
CA CYS A 63 12.08 16.77 -7.83
C CYS A 63 12.46 17.72 -6.70
N ASN A 64 13.35 18.67 -6.97
CA ASN A 64 13.84 19.62 -5.96
C ASN A 64 13.14 20.98 -6.00
N GLN A 65 12.07 21.15 -6.79
CA GLN A 65 11.35 22.42 -6.92
C GLN A 65 10.55 22.80 -5.67
N PHE A 66 10.24 21.84 -4.80
CA PHE A 66 9.37 22.04 -3.64
C PHE A 66 10.20 22.10 -2.35
N GLY A 67 10.51 23.31 -1.92
CA GLY A 67 11.25 23.57 -0.67
C GLY A 67 12.66 23.00 -0.63
N GLY A 68 13.28 22.70 -1.78
CA GLY A 68 14.63 22.12 -1.82
C GLY A 68 14.73 20.75 -1.14
N GLN A 69 13.65 19.97 -1.14
CA GLN A 69 13.53 18.73 -0.35
C GLN A 69 14.13 17.47 -1.02
N ALA A 70 14.74 17.61 -2.19
CA ALA A 70 15.52 16.57 -2.87
C ALA A 70 16.90 17.11 -3.28
N PRO A 71 17.74 17.58 -2.32
CA PRO A 71 18.97 18.29 -2.65
C PRO A 71 20.10 17.37 -3.11
N GLY A 72 20.09 16.09 -2.71
CA GLY A 72 21.16 15.13 -3.01
C GLY A 72 21.24 14.72 -4.48
N THR A 73 22.33 14.04 -4.82
CA THR A 73 22.53 13.40 -6.13
C THR A 73 21.56 12.23 -6.31
N GLU A 74 21.47 11.71 -7.54
CA GLU A 74 20.66 10.55 -7.89
C GLU A 74 21.03 9.32 -7.05
N ASP A 75 22.31 9.08 -6.82
CA ASP A 75 22.78 7.94 -6.02
C ASP A 75 22.51 8.14 -4.52
N GLU A 76 22.67 9.36 -3.98
CA GLU A 76 22.33 9.65 -2.57
C GLU A 76 20.82 9.52 -2.29
N ILE A 77 19.99 9.96 -3.24
CA ILE A 77 18.53 9.83 -3.13
C ILE A 77 18.13 8.36 -3.18
N HIS A 78 18.70 7.61 -4.11
CA HIS A 78 18.44 6.17 -4.24
C HIS A 78 18.85 5.40 -3.00
N GLU A 79 20.07 5.61 -2.50
CA GLU A 79 20.57 4.96 -1.31
C GLU A 79 19.69 5.26 -0.10
N PHE A 80 19.26 6.51 0.08
CA PHE A 80 18.31 6.87 1.12
C PHE A 80 17.00 6.08 1.01
N CYS A 81 16.41 6.00 -0.17
CA CYS A 81 15.13 5.31 -0.38
C CYS A 81 15.26 3.80 -0.12
N VAL A 82 16.32 3.17 -0.63
CA VAL A 82 16.58 1.74 -0.43
C VAL A 82 16.88 1.44 1.04
N LEU A 83 17.82 2.15 1.68
CA LEU A 83 18.21 1.86 3.06
C LEU A 83 17.07 2.08 4.07
N LYS A 84 16.21 3.08 3.81
CA LYS A 84 15.18 3.48 4.77
C LYS A 84 13.82 2.81 4.54
N TYR A 85 13.48 2.54 3.28
CA TYR A 85 12.16 2.07 2.88
C TYR A 85 12.19 0.79 2.06
N ASN A 86 13.38 0.26 1.75
CA ASN A 86 13.57 -0.95 0.97
C ASN A 86 12.88 -0.87 -0.41
N THR A 87 12.91 0.31 -1.03
CA THR A 87 12.24 0.55 -2.33
C THR A 87 12.83 -0.33 -3.42
N THR A 88 11.99 -1.00 -4.19
CA THR A 88 12.41 -1.89 -5.29
C THR A 88 11.94 -1.46 -6.68
N PHE A 89 11.05 -0.47 -6.77
CA PHE A 89 10.59 0.10 -8.04
C PHE A 89 11.62 1.05 -8.69
N ASP A 90 11.41 1.34 -9.97
CA ASP A 90 12.32 2.16 -10.76
C ASP A 90 12.34 3.63 -10.31
N GLN A 91 13.56 4.12 -10.05
CA GLN A 91 13.85 5.52 -9.76
C GLN A 91 14.66 6.14 -10.89
N PHE A 92 14.28 7.35 -11.28
CA PHE A 92 14.80 8.09 -12.42
C PHE A 92 15.69 9.25 -11.98
N GLN A 93 16.34 9.91 -12.94
CA GLN A 93 17.02 11.17 -12.63
C GLN A 93 16.03 12.21 -12.11
N LYS A 94 16.60 13.18 -11.39
CA LYS A 94 15.86 14.34 -10.93
C LYS A 94 15.35 15.15 -12.12
N ILE A 95 14.08 15.54 -12.06
CA ILE A 95 13.45 16.35 -13.10
C ILE A 95 12.78 17.58 -12.52
N LYS A 96 12.46 18.54 -13.40
CA LYS A 96 11.52 19.62 -13.10
C LYS A 96 10.13 19.20 -13.58
N VAL A 97 9.12 19.49 -12.78
CA VAL A 97 7.71 19.16 -13.04
C VAL A 97 6.87 20.40 -13.39
N ASN A 98 7.35 21.59 -13.02
CA ASN A 98 6.70 22.87 -13.28
C ASN A 98 7.63 23.88 -13.96
N GLY A 99 7.02 24.92 -14.55
CA GLY A 99 7.71 26.03 -15.21
C GLY A 99 8.21 25.71 -16.61
N PRO A 100 8.94 26.64 -17.24
CA PRO A 100 9.36 26.54 -18.65
C PRO A 100 10.35 25.41 -18.93
N ASN A 101 10.99 24.89 -17.89
CA ASN A 101 11.93 23.78 -17.98
C ASN A 101 11.34 22.46 -17.46
N ALA A 102 10.01 22.36 -17.35
CA ALA A 102 9.35 21.13 -16.96
C ALA A 102 9.65 20.01 -17.95
N SER A 103 9.83 18.79 -17.45
CA SER A 103 10.02 17.61 -18.27
C SER A 103 8.81 17.43 -19.20
N PRO A 104 9.02 17.01 -20.48
CA PRO A 104 7.94 16.66 -21.40
C PRO A 104 6.92 15.70 -20.78
N LEU A 105 7.38 14.78 -19.91
CA LEU A 105 6.52 13.88 -19.16
C LEU A 105 5.50 14.64 -18.30
N PHE A 106 5.95 15.56 -17.46
CA PHE A 106 5.06 16.27 -16.54
C PHE A 106 4.22 17.36 -17.22
N ILE A 107 4.67 17.87 -18.36
CA ILE A 107 3.81 18.69 -19.24
C ILE A 107 2.63 17.83 -19.74
N PHE A 108 2.93 16.68 -20.35
CA PHE A 108 1.92 15.75 -20.84
C PHE A 108 0.94 15.30 -19.74
N LEU A 109 1.45 14.91 -18.56
CA LEU A 109 0.62 14.44 -17.46
C LEU A 109 -0.36 15.53 -16.96
N LYS A 110 0.09 16.78 -16.84
CA LYS A 110 -0.76 17.90 -16.43
C LYS A 110 -1.83 18.23 -17.47
N GLU A 111 -1.49 18.14 -18.75
CA GLU A 111 -2.42 18.42 -19.85
C GLU A 111 -3.52 17.36 -20.03
N LYS A 112 -3.28 16.10 -19.63
CA LYS A 112 -4.25 15.00 -19.83
C LYS A 112 -5.34 14.90 -18.77
N ILE A 113 -5.21 15.62 -17.65
CA ILE A 113 -6.14 15.58 -16.51
C ILE A 113 -7.29 16.60 -16.65
N GLN A 114 -7.58 17.11 -17.86
CA GLN A 114 -8.53 18.20 -18.14
C GLN A 114 -9.95 18.08 -17.51
N GLN A 115 -10.36 16.91 -17.02
CA GLN A 115 -11.66 16.70 -16.38
C GLN A 115 -11.65 16.83 -14.85
N ASP A 116 -10.49 17.04 -14.23
CA ASP A 116 -10.36 17.13 -12.77
C ASP A 116 -10.22 18.59 -12.31
N LEU A 117 -10.74 18.94 -11.12
CA LEU A 117 -10.73 20.32 -10.59
C LEU A 117 -9.31 20.80 -10.19
N ASP A 118 -8.29 19.95 -10.32
CA ASP A 118 -6.87 20.25 -10.07
C ASP A 118 -6.08 20.44 -11.37
N ILE A 119 -6.63 21.25 -12.29
CA ILE A 119 -5.94 21.68 -13.51
C ILE A 119 -4.81 22.65 -13.14
N GLY A 120 -3.61 22.38 -13.64
CA GLY A 120 -2.46 23.27 -13.50
C GLY A 120 -1.26 22.59 -12.84
N ASP A 121 -0.36 23.43 -12.32
CA ASP A 121 0.93 23.02 -11.81
C ASP A 121 0.84 21.98 -10.66
N ILE A 122 1.91 21.20 -10.53
CA ILE A 122 2.09 20.28 -9.42
C ILE A 122 2.25 21.10 -8.15
N ARG A 123 1.39 20.89 -7.15
CA ARG A 123 1.37 21.72 -5.95
C ARG A 123 2.45 21.38 -4.94
N TRP A 124 2.88 20.10 -4.88
CA TRP A 124 3.87 19.66 -3.90
C TRP A 124 4.53 18.31 -4.27
N ASN A 125 5.47 17.87 -3.43
CA ASN A 125 6.01 16.52 -3.46
C ASN A 125 4.92 15.47 -3.21
N PHE A 126 5.05 14.31 -3.86
CA PHE A 126 4.18 13.14 -3.81
C PHE A 126 2.82 13.31 -4.52
N THR A 127 2.72 14.18 -5.54
CA THR A 127 1.61 14.09 -6.50
C THR A 127 1.80 12.84 -7.35
N LYS A 128 0.70 12.15 -7.63
CA LYS A 128 0.72 10.84 -8.32
C LYS A 128 -0.18 10.91 -9.53
N PHE A 129 0.23 10.30 -10.63
CA PHE A 129 -0.59 10.09 -11.81
C PHE A 129 -0.77 8.61 -12.03
N LEU A 130 -1.99 8.18 -12.28
CA LEU A 130 -2.32 6.80 -12.61
C LEU A 130 -2.56 6.70 -14.11
N ILE A 131 -1.88 5.75 -14.74
CA ILE A 131 -1.90 5.50 -16.18
C ILE A 131 -2.35 4.06 -16.40
N ASN A 132 -3.33 3.87 -17.30
CA ASN A 132 -3.81 2.54 -17.64
C ASN A 132 -2.87 1.83 -18.62
N LYS A 133 -3.16 0.56 -18.92
CA LYS A 133 -2.37 -0.28 -19.85
C LYS A 133 -2.24 0.31 -21.26
N LYS A 134 -3.19 1.15 -21.68
CA LYS A 134 -3.19 1.82 -22.99
C LYS A 134 -2.32 3.09 -23.02
N GLY A 135 -1.76 3.49 -21.88
CA GLY A 135 -0.98 4.73 -21.77
C GLY A 135 -1.83 5.98 -21.56
N GLU A 136 -3.10 5.84 -21.19
CA GLU A 136 -4.01 6.95 -20.92
C GLU A 136 -3.91 7.35 -19.44
N VAL A 137 -3.78 8.65 -19.17
CA VAL A 137 -3.80 9.19 -17.81
C VAL A 137 -5.25 9.18 -17.31
N VAL A 138 -5.52 8.37 -16.28
CA VAL A 138 -6.89 8.13 -15.78
C VAL A 138 -7.19 8.80 -14.45
N ALA A 139 -6.17 9.20 -13.68
CA ALA A 139 -6.36 9.93 -12.43
C ALA A 139 -5.10 10.71 -12.01
N ARG A 140 -5.30 11.79 -11.25
CA ARG A 140 -4.26 12.53 -10.53
C ARG A 140 -4.61 12.53 -9.04
N TYR A 141 -3.66 12.18 -8.19
CA TYR A 141 -3.86 12.16 -6.74
C TYR A 141 -3.01 13.21 -6.03
N PRO A 142 -3.58 13.94 -5.07
CA PRO A 142 -2.89 15.01 -4.37
C PRO A 142 -1.80 14.48 -3.43
N PRO A 143 -0.83 15.33 -3.04
CA PRO A 143 0.30 14.99 -2.18
C PRO A 143 -0.01 14.15 -0.92
N LYS A 144 -1.15 14.39 -0.26
CA LYS A 144 -1.51 13.76 1.03
C LYS A 144 -2.47 12.58 0.90
N CYS A 145 -2.70 12.06 -0.31
CA CYS A 145 -3.57 10.89 -0.50
C CYS A 145 -2.94 9.62 0.11
N THR A 146 -3.77 8.77 0.73
CA THR A 146 -3.38 7.41 1.17
C THR A 146 -3.77 6.38 0.09
N PRO A 147 -3.16 5.18 0.09
CA PRO A 147 -3.51 4.09 -0.82
C PRO A 147 -5.01 3.80 -0.93
N ASP A 148 -5.76 3.93 0.17
CA ASP A 148 -7.21 3.66 0.20
C ASP A 148 -8.00 4.46 -0.84
N LEU A 149 -7.48 5.62 -1.27
CA LEU A 149 -8.11 6.49 -2.25
C LEU A 149 -7.85 6.09 -3.71
N PHE A 150 -6.88 5.22 -3.97
CA PHE A 150 -6.44 4.90 -5.34
C PHE A 150 -6.13 3.43 -5.61
N GLU A 151 -5.96 2.62 -4.59
CA GLU A 151 -5.66 1.19 -4.73
C GLU A 151 -6.82 0.43 -5.40
N ASP A 152 -8.07 0.75 -5.07
CA ASP A 152 -9.22 0.13 -5.75
C ASP A 152 -9.22 0.43 -7.25
N LYS A 153 -8.77 1.63 -7.66
CA LYS A 153 -8.63 1.97 -9.08
C LYS A 153 -7.47 1.21 -9.73
N ILE A 154 -6.36 1.01 -9.04
CA ILE A 154 -5.26 0.15 -9.51
C ILE A 154 -5.79 -1.27 -9.74
N ARG A 155 -6.53 -1.85 -8.79
CA ARG A 155 -7.10 -3.18 -8.91
C ARG A 155 -8.05 -3.31 -10.09
N GLU A 156 -8.91 -2.31 -10.29
CA GLU A 156 -9.81 -2.23 -11.44
C GLU A 156 -9.02 -2.30 -12.75
N LEU A 157 -7.98 -1.47 -12.92
CA LEU A 157 -7.15 -1.44 -14.12
C LEU A 157 -6.32 -2.71 -14.34
N LEU A 158 -6.02 -3.43 -13.26
CA LEU A 158 -5.35 -4.73 -13.30
C LEU A 158 -6.33 -5.90 -13.52
N ASN A 159 -7.64 -5.64 -13.63
CA ASN A 159 -8.71 -6.65 -13.69
C ASN A 159 -8.71 -7.61 -12.48
N ILE A 160 -8.32 -7.12 -11.31
CA ILE A 160 -8.34 -7.89 -10.06
C ILE A 160 -9.69 -7.67 -9.40
N THR A 161 -10.60 -8.63 -9.54
CA THR A 161 -11.88 -8.60 -8.85
C THR A 161 -11.70 -8.60 -7.32
N LYS A 162 -12.55 -7.88 -6.60
CA LYS A 162 -12.74 -8.16 -5.17
C LYS A 162 -13.22 -9.60 -5.08
N ALA A 163 -12.53 -10.44 -4.32
CA ALA A 163 -13.10 -11.72 -3.92
C ALA A 163 -14.49 -11.39 -3.37
N LYS A 164 -15.53 -12.00 -3.95
CA LYS A 164 -16.88 -11.90 -3.40
C LYS A 164 -16.75 -12.28 -1.93
N ASP A 165 -17.18 -11.41 -1.04
CA ASP A 165 -17.43 -11.79 0.34
C ASP A 165 -18.30 -13.06 0.27
N GLU A 166 -17.74 -14.19 0.68
CA GLU A 166 -18.53 -15.39 0.96
C GLU A 166 -19.44 -15.01 2.12
N THR A 167 -20.64 -14.56 1.79
CA THR A 167 -21.78 -14.60 2.69
C THR A 167 -21.99 -16.07 3.03
N VAL A 168 -21.41 -16.52 4.13
CA VAL A 168 -21.82 -17.76 4.78
C VAL A 168 -23.25 -17.53 5.24
N GLU A 169 -24.23 -17.99 4.46
CA GLU A 169 -25.59 -18.21 4.94
C GLU A 169 -25.51 -19.19 6.10
N VAL A 170 -25.61 -18.67 7.32
CA VAL A 170 -25.87 -19.49 8.50
C VAL A 170 -27.29 -20.02 8.35
N LYS A 171 -27.43 -21.24 7.82
CA LYS A 171 -28.65 -22.03 7.99
C LYS A 171 -28.81 -22.32 9.47
N THR A 172 -29.72 -21.61 10.13
CA THR A 172 -30.15 -21.89 11.49
C THR A 172 -30.97 -23.18 11.50
N GLU A 173 -30.30 -24.31 11.71
CA GLU A 173 -31.00 -25.52 12.14
C GLU A 173 -31.28 -25.47 13.65
N ASN A 174 -32.52 -25.84 13.97
CA ASN A 174 -33.20 -25.69 15.25
C ASN A 174 -32.61 -26.64 16.32
N PRO A 175 -32.12 -26.16 17.48
CA PRO A 175 -31.44 -26.99 18.49
C PRO A 175 -32.43 -27.72 19.41
N LYS A 176 -33.25 -28.62 18.88
CA LYS A 176 -34.16 -29.46 19.69
C LYS A 176 -34.24 -30.94 19.28
N LYS A 177 -33.18 -31.49 18.71
CA LYS A 177 -33.14 -32.94 18.44
C LYS A 177 -31.76 -33.54 18.65
N LEU A 178 -31.21 -33.43 19.86
CA LEU A 178 -30.09 -34.27 20.31
C LEU A 178 -30.05 -34.36 21.85
N ILE A 179 -31.18 -34.64 22.49
CA ILE A 179 -31.26 -35.03 23.92
C ILE A 179 -32.26 -36.17 24.04
N LYS A 180 -31.95 -37.31 23.45
CA LYS A 180 -32.58 -38.61 23.79
C LYS A 180 -31.88 -39.72 23.01
N GLU A 181 -30.65 -40.03 23.39
CA GLU A 181 -29.98 -41.32 23.13
C GLU A 181 -28.58 -41.19 23.70
N ASN A 182 -28.42 -41.65 24.94
CA ASN A 182 -27.20 -42.20 25.55
C ASN A 182 -27.37 -42.16 27.07
N SER A 183 -28.39 -42.87 27.55
CA SER A 183 -28.35 -43.49 28.87
C SER A 183 -28.04 -44.97 28.64
N LYS A 184 -27.07 -45.48 29.41
CA LYS A 184 -26.60 -46.87 29.54
C LYS A 184 -25.43 -47.28 28.62
N ALA A 185 -24.20 -47.22 29.16
CA ALA A 185 -23.37 -48.40 29.45
C ALA A 185 -21.92 -48.01 29.82
N ASN A 186 -21.62 -48.15 31.12
CA ASN A 186 -20.39 -48.54 31.85
C ASN A 186 -18.98 -48.42 31.21
N GLU A 187 -18.12 -47.71 31.97
CA GLU A 187 -16.91 -48.24 32.64
C GLU A 187 -15.93 -49.11 31.82
N ALA A 188 -14.80 -48.52 31.41
CA ALA A 188 -13.43 -48.91 31.78
C ALA A 188 -12.38 -48.46 30.74
N ASP A 189 -11.23 -48.09 31.28
CA ASP A 189 -9.88 -48.11 30.70
C ASP A 189 -9.37 -47.03 29.72
N SER A 190 -8.50 -46.20 30.30
CA SER A 190 -7.13 -45.85 29.87
C SER A 190 -6.81 -45.48 28.42
N GLU A 191 -6.36 -44.22 28.29
CA GLU A 191 -5.29 -43.72 27.43
C GLU A 191 -5.22 -44.19 25.97
N LYS A 192 -5.70 -43.33 25.06
CA LYS A 192 -5.02 -43.13 23.77
C LYS A 192 -5.15 -41.69 23.26
N LYS A 193 -4.03 -40.97 23.35
CA LYS A 193 -3.76 -39.71 22.66
C LYS A 193 -4.06 -39.85 21.17
N ILE A 194 -4.96 -39.03 20.65
CA ILE A 194 -5.01 -38.73 19.21
C ILE A 194 -4.44 -37.32 19.02
N SER A 195 -3.26 -37.28 18.41
CA SER A 195 -2.56 -36.07 18.01
C SER A 195 -3.24 -35.43 16.81
N ILE A 196 -3.69 -34.19 16.95
CA ILE A 196 -4.04 -33.33 15.81
C ILE A 196 -3.37 -31.97 16.04
N THR A 197 -2.24 -31.76 15.39
CA THR A 197 -1.51 -30.48 15.34
C THR A 197 -2.17 -29.50 14.36
N PRO A 198 -2.48 -28.25 14.77
CA PRO A 198 -2.74 -27.17 13.83
C PRO A 198 -1.44 -26.49 13.39
N ARG A 199 -1.33 -26.24 12.07
CA ARG A 199 -0.20 -25.59 11.39
C ARG A 199 0.18 -24.24 12.03
N ARG A 200 1.50 -24.02 12.13
CA ARG A 200 2.17 -22.85 12.69
C ARG A 200 1.94 -21.57 11.86
N THR A 201 0.83 -20.87 12.06
CA THR A 201 0.78 -19.43 11.74
C THR A 201 -0.18 -18.59 12.57
N SER A 202 -0.87 -19.15 13.56
CA SER A 202 -1.89 -18.42 14.33
C SER A 202 -1.57 -18.21 15.82
N ALA A 203 -0.52 -18.87 16.35
CA ALA A 203 -0.19 -18.81 17.78
C ALA A 203 0.48 -17.48 18.21
N ARG A 204 1.22 -16.81 17.31
CA ARG A 204 1.87 -15.52 17.63
C ARG A 204 0.87 -14.37 17.73
N ILE A 205 -0.21 -14.40 16.94
CA ILE A 205 -1.26 -13.39 16.97
C ILE A 205 -2.16 -13.60 18.19
N ALA A 206 -2.54 -14.85 18.47
CA ALA A 206 -3.33 -15.19 19.67
C ALA A 206 -2.60 -14.80 20.97
N ASN A 207 -1.30 -15.09 21.08
CA ASN A 207 -0.51 -14.71 22.26
C ASN A 207 -0.30 -13.20 22.40
N ARG A 208 -0.26 -12.45 21.29
CA ARG A 208 -0.13 -10.98 21.33
C ARG A 208 -1.44 -10.31 21.77
N ILE A 209 -2.58 -10.83 21.32
CA ILE A 209 -3.91 -10.35 21.73
C ILE A 209 -4.15 -10.66 23.22
N ALA A 210 -3.84 -11.88 23.68
CA ALA A 210 -3.97 -12.25 25.09
C ALA A 210 -3.07 -11.39 26.01
N LYS A 211 -1.87 -11.02 25.55
CA LYS A 211 -0.93 -10.18 26.33
C LYS A 211 -1.40 -8.73 26.44
N GLU A 212 -2.05 -8.18 25.41
CA GLU A 212 -2.61 -6.82 25.46
C GLU A 212 -3.89 -6.75 26.30
N MET A 213 -4.74 -7.79 26.28
CA MET A 213 -5.95 -7.86 27.12
C MET A 213 -5.63 -7.94 28.62
N ASN A 214 -4.61 -8.71 29.02
CA ASN A 214 -4.17 -8.74 30.43
C ASN A 214 -3.54 -7.41 30.89
N LYS A 215 -3.00 -6.62 29.95
CA LYS A 215 -2.38 -5.32 30.27
C LYS A 215 -3.42 -4.22 30.47
N SER A 216 -4.56 -4.29 29.75
CA SER A 216 -5.68 -3.36 29.94
C SER A 216 -6.43 -3.64 31.24
N GLU A 217 -6.68 -4.91 31.59
CA GLU A 217 -7.36 -5.28 32.85
C GLU A 217 -6.57 -4.86 34.10
N ASN A 218 -5.26 -5.10 34.12
CA ASN A 218 -4.41 -4.67 35.24
C ASN A 218 -4.35 -3.13 35.40
N LYS A 219 -4.48 -2.38 34.30
CA LYS A 219 -4.48 -0.91 34.33
C LYS A 219 -5.81 -0.36 34.87
N ILE A 220 -6.91 -1.05 34.63
CA ILE A 220 -8.24 -0.72 35.16
C ILE A 220 -8.28 -1.03 36.67
N ASN A 221 -7.83 -2.22 37.09
CA ASN A 221 -7.84 -2.62 38.50
C ASN A 221 -6.97 -1.71 39.38
N ASN A 222 -5.80 -1.29 38.90
CA ASN A 222 -4.94 -0.35 39.64
C ASN A 222 -5.53 1.07 39.75
N LYS A 223 -6.30 1.53 38.75
CA LYS A 223 -7.01 2.82 38.84
C LYS A 223 -8.15 2.77 39.86
N THR A 224 -8.86 1.65 39.94
CA THR A 224 -9.97 1.45 40.88
C THR A 224 -9.47 1.30 42.32
N ALA A 225 -8.33 0.62 42.53
CA ALA A 225 -7.69 0.51 43.84
C ALA A 225 -7.12 1.84 44.36
N LYS A 226 -6.60 2.72 43.49
CA LYS A 226 -6.06 4.02 43.89
C LYS A 226 -7.16 5.03 44.28
N ARG A 227 -8.38 4.88 43.74
CA ARG A 227 -9.55 5.68 44.16
C ARG A 227 -10.13 5.28 45.51
N LYS A 228 -9.95 4.03 45.95
CA LYS A 228 -10.44 3.54 47.26
C LYS A 228 -9.52 3.83 48.45
N ARG A 229 -8.32 4.40 48.23
CA ARG A 229 -7.38 4.78 49.30
C ARG A 229 -7.37 6.28 49.64
N ASN A 230 -8.10 7.09 48.88
CA ASN A 230 -8.18 8.55 49.04
C ASN A 230 -9.57 9.04 49.46
N ASN A 231 -10.42 8.15 49.98
CA ASN A 231 -11.69 8.45 50.63
C ASN A 231 -11.70 7.84 52.03
#